data_AF-A0A316QU58-F1
#
_entry.id   AF-A0A316QU58-F1
#
_cell.length_a   1.000
_cell.length_b   1.000
_cell.length_c   1.000
_cell.angle_alpha   90.00
_cell.angle_beta   90.00
_cell.angle_gamma   90.00
#
_symmetry.space_group_name_H-M   'P 1'
#
loop_
_entity.id
_entity.type
_entity.pdbx_description
1 polymer ?
#
loop_
_entity_poly.entity_id
_entity_poly.type
_entity_poly.pdbx_seq_one_letter_code
_entity_poly.pdbx_strand_id
1 'polypeptide(L)'
;MKKTTEKTLALAMAAVLCITTVAVPVDAKVKKPKLSIKKMILNTGEKKKIKIKNAGKVKKVTWKSKKTSVAFLTKKTKKSVTIVAKKPGKTTVTC
;
A
#
# COMPACT_ATOMS: atom_id res chain seq x y z
N MET A 1 35.77 60.44 0.63
CA MET A 1 34.73 59.60 1.28
C MET A 1 33.51 59.48 0.36
N LYS A 2 33.37 58.40 -0.42
CA LYS A 2 32.10 57.99 -1.06
C LYS A 2 32.11 56.47 -1.24
N LYS A 3 31.94 55.73 -0.15
CA LYS A 3 31.76 54.26 -0.14
C LYS A 3 30.31 53.94 0.27
N THR A 4 29.34 54.43 -0.50
CA THR A 4 27.92 54.32 -0.12
C THR A 4 27.02 53.91 -1.29
N THR A 5 27.54 53.14 -2.24
CA THR A 5 26.75 52.71 -3.41
C THR A 5 26.65 51.19 -3.57
N GLU A 6 27.49 50.40 -2.89
CA GLU A 6 27.52 48.94 -3.10
C GLU A 6 26.58 48.14 -2.20
N LYS A 7 26.05 48.74 -1.13
CA LYS A 7 25.20 48.02 -0.15
C LYS A 7 23.69 48.08 -0.46
N THR A 8 23.27 48.92 -1.40
CA THR A 8 21.86 49.08 -1.75
C THR A 8 21.39 48.05 -2.78
N LEU A 9 22.30 47.52 -3.60
CA LEU A 9 21.94 46.54 -4.65
C LEU A 9 21.76 45.11 -4.09
N ALA A 10 22.44 44.76 -3.00
CA ALA A 10 22.33 43.45 -2.38
C ALA A 10 21.00 43.24 -1.61
N LEU A 11 20.38 44.33 -1.14
CA LEU A 11 19.15 44.24 -0.33
C LEU A 11 17.89 43.98 -1.17
N ALA A 12 17.95 44.24 -2.49
CA ALA A 12 16.80 44.10 -3.38
C ALA A 12 16.54 42.66 -3.87
N MET A 13 17.47 41.72 -3.66
CA MET A 13 17.33 40.32 -4.14
C MET A 13 16.87 39.32 -3.06
N ALA A 14 16.58 39.76 -1.84
CA ALA A 14 16.19 38.85 -0.74
C ALA A 14 14.67 38.69 -0.56
N ALA A 15 13.83 39.51 -1.20
CA ALA A 15 12.40 39.55 -0.93
C ALA A 15 11.52 38.66 -1.83
N VAL A 16 12.08 37.99 -2.85
CA VAL A 16 11.30 37.24 -3.87
C VAL A 16 11.12 35.75 -3.54
N LEU A 17 11.82 35.19 -2.54
CA LEU A 17 11.79 33.76 -2.26
C LEU A 17 10.75 33.32 -1.21
N CYS A 18 9.98 34.24 -0.64
CA CYS A 18 8.90 33.91 0.30
C CYS A 18 7.58 33.56 -0.40
N ILE A 19 7.63 32.84 -1.53
CA ILE A 19 6.41 32.21 -2.08
C ILE A 19 6.17 30.96 -1.26
N THR A 20 5.39 31.17 -0.20
CA THR A 20 4.62 30.20 0.57
C THR A 20 4.33 28.93 -0.24
N THR A 21 5.11 27.88 -0.02
CA THR A 21 4.70 26.53 -0.38
C THR A 21 3.62 26.11 0.61
N VAL A 22 2.40 26.59 0.37
CA VAL A 22 1.21 25.97 0.95
C VAL A 22 1.21 24.52 0.50
N ALA A 23 1.66 23.64 1.40
CA ALA A 23 1.53 22.21 1.21
C ALA A 23 0.04 21.90 1.22
N VAL A 24 -0.59 22.00 0.05
CA VAL A 24 -1.96 21.55 -0.15
C VAL A 24 -1.95 20.08 0.24
N PRO A 25 -2.68 19.66 1.29
CA PRO A 25 -2.82 18.25 1.56
C PRO A 25 -3.56 17.68 0.36
N VAL A 26 -2.82 17.03 -0.55
CA VAL A 26 -3.43 16.21 -1.57
C VAL A 26 -4.07 15.07 -0.78
N ASP A 27 -5.38 15.16 -0.60
CA ASP A 27 -6.21 14.04 -0.19
C ASP A 27 -6.18 13.02 -1.34
N ALA A 28 -5.04 12.34 -1.47
CA ALA A 28 -4.87 11.25 -2.39
C ALA A 28 -5.92 10.21 -2.01
N LYS A 29 -6.97 10.11 -2.83
CA LYS A 29 -8.07 9.16 -2.64
C LYS A 29 -7.48 7.78 -2.51
N VAL A 30 -7.37 7.30 -1.27
CA VAL A 30 -6.68 6.04 -1.01
C VAL A 30 -7.52 4.93 -1.60
N LYS A 31 -6.97 4.32 -2.66
CA LYS A 31 -7.58 3.19 -3.35
C LYS A 31 -7.90 2.10 -2.34
N LYS A 32 -9.14 1.60 -2.38
CA LYS A 32 -9.63 0.56 -1.47
C LYS A 32 -8.71 -0.69 -1.56
N PRO A 33 -8.44 -1.38 -0.43
CA PRO A 33 -7.69 -2.62 -0.43
C PRO A 33 -8.36 -3.65 -1.34
N LYS A 34 -7.59 -4.33 -2.19
CA LYS A 34 -8.11 -5.33 -3.13
C LYS A 34 -7.21 -6.55 -3.15
N LEU A 35 -7.80 -7.75 -3.12
CA LEU A 35 -7.05 -8.98 -3.34
C LEU A 35 -6.38 -8.96 -4.71
N SER A 36 -5.11 -9.36 -4.77
CA SER A 36 -4.35 -9.38 -6.03
C SER A 36 -4.94 -10.33 -7.06
N ILE A 37 -5.62 -11.39 -6.59
CA ILE A 37 -6.23 -12.44 -7.42
C ILE A 37 -7.57 -12.82 -6.77
N LYS A 38 -8.65 -12.88 -7.57
CA LYS A 38 -9.99 -13.26 -7.10
C LYS A 38 -10.29 -14.74 -7.25
N LYS A 39 -9.75 -15.39 -8.27
CA LYS A 39 -9.94 -16.81 -8.60
C LYS A 39 -8.61 -17.40 -9.02
N MET A 40 -8.32 -18.62 -8.58
CA MET A 40 -7.13 -19.36 -8.95
C MET A 40 -7.42 -20.86 -8.87
N ILE A 41 -6.78 -21.63 -9.73
CA ILE A 41 -6.75 -23.09 -9.68
C ILE A 41 -5.37 -23.49 -9.15
N LEU A 42 -5.35 -24.43 -8.21
CA LEU A 42 -4.14 -24.99 -7.62
C LEU A 42 -4.28 -26.51 -7.67
N ASN A 43 -3.18 -27.18 -8.01
CA ASN A 43 -3.09 -28.63 -7.92
C ASN A 43 -2.91 -29.03 -6.44
N THR A 44 -3.32 -30.25 -6.10
CA THR A 44 -3.17 -30.78 -4.74
C THR A 44 -1.71 -30.75 -4.31
N GLY A 45 -1.43 -30.22 -3.11
CA GLY A 45 -0.07 -30.03 -2.59
C GLY A 45 0.58 -28.70 -2.94
N GLU A 46 0.06 -27.95 -3.92
CA GLU A 46 0.62 -26.66 -4.30
C GLU A 46 0.36 -25.58 -3.24
N LYS A 47 1.32 -24.65 -3.19
CA LYS A 47 1.29 -23.49 -2.31
C LYS A 47 1.32 -22.22 -3.13
N LYS A 48 0.41 -21.29 -2.86
CA LYS A 48 0.45 -19.96 -3.49
C LYS A 48 0.25 -18.85 -2.48
N LYS A 49 1.11 -17.83 -2.59
CA LYS A 49 0.99 -16.59 -1.83
C LYS A 49 0.05 -15.62 -2.53
N ILE A 50 -1.01 -15.21 -1.85
CA ILE A 50 -1.90 -14.13 -2.27
C ILE A 50 -1.53 -12.87 -1.48
N LYS A 51 -1.50 -11.73 -2.16
CA LYS A 51 -1.22 -10.41 -1.58
C LYS A 51 -2.44 -9.51 -1.68
N ILE A 52 -2.61 -8.59 -0.74
CA ILE A 52 -3.59 -7.50 -0.82
C ILE A 52 -2.89 -6.28 -1.41
N LYS A 53 -3.39 -5.79 -2.54
CA LYS A 53 -2.99 -4.52 -3.14
C LYS A 53 -3.60 -3.38 -2.31
N ASN A 54 -2.85 -2.29 -2.16
CA ASN A 54 -3.31 -1.07 -1.49
C ASN A 54 -3.62 -1.26 0.02
N ALA A 55 -2.93 -2.19 0.69
CA ALA A 55 -3.10 -2.48 2.12
C ALA A 55 -2.48 -1.44 3.08
N GLY A 56 -2.10 -0.25 2.61
CA GLY A 56 -1.35 0.75 3.39
C GLY A 56 -2.05 1.13 4.69
N LYS A 57 -3.32 1.54 4.60
CA LYS A 57 -4.14 2.00 5.74
C LYS A 57 -4.81 0.87 6.53
N VAL A 58 -4.66 -0.40 6.13
CA VAL A 58 -5.33 -1.52 6.81
C VAL A 58 -4.59 -1.88 8.09
N LYS A 59 -5.21 -1.72 9.27
CA LYS A 59 -4.58 -2.05 10.56
C LYS A 59 -4.48 -3.57 10.78
N LYS A 60 -5.56 -4.30 10.49
CA LYS A 60 -5.68 -5.75 10.67
C LYS A 60 -6.44 -6.38 9.52
N VAL A 61 -6.02 -7.58 9.10
CA VAL A 61 -6.69 -8.40 8.08
C VAL A 61 -6.93 -9.77 8.68
N THR A 62 -8.15 -10.29 8.55
CA THR A 62 -8.54 -11.56 9.17
C THR A 62 -8.84 -12.57 8.09
N TRP A 63 -7.86 -13.43 7.81
CA TRP A 63 -7.97 -14.44 6.77
C TRP A 63 -8.75 -15.68 7.25
N LYS A 64 -9.85 -15.99 6.57
CA LYS A 64 -10.67 -17.19 6.78
C LYS A 64 -10.78 -18.01 5.49
N SER A 65 -10.85 -19.33 5.63
CA SER A 65 -11.16 -20.27 4.53
C SER A 65 -12.47 -20.95 4.86
N LYS A 66 -13.40 -21.01 3.90
CA LYS A 66 -14.70 -21.68 4.09
C LYS A 66 -14.55 -23.19 4.31
N LYS A 67 -13.58 -23.81 3.63
CA LYS A 67 -13.27 -25.25 3.74
C LYS A 67 -11.76 -25.46 3.93
N THR A 68 -11.34 -25.59 5.19
CA THR A 68 -9.93 -25.84 5.57
C THR A 68 -9.43 -27.23 5.14
N SER A 69 -10.35 -28.18 4.95
CA SER A 69 -10.07 -29.52 4.41
C SER A 69 -9.67 -29.50 2.94
N VAL A 70 -10.15 -28.52 2.17
CA VAL A 70 -9.85 -28.33 0.74
C VAL A 70 -8.63 -27.43 0.56
N ALA A 71 -8.63 -26.26 1.20
CA ALA A 71 -7.45 -25.39 1.24
C ALA A 71 -7.24 -24.77 2.60
N PHE A 72 -6.01 -24.90 3.10
CA PHE A 72 -5.58 -24.37 4.38
C PHE A 72 -4.75 -23.10 4.20
N LEU A 73 -4.82 -22.21 5.19
CA LEU A 73 -4.14 -20.91 5.17
C LEU A 73 -2.96 -20.91 6.12
N THR A 74 -1.77 -20.60 5.61
CA THR A 74 -0.51 -20.51 6.36
C THR A 74 0.11 -19.12 6.21
N LYS A 75 1.03 -18.76 7.11
CA LYS A 75 1.80 -17.50 7.07
C LYS A 75 0.88 -16.28 6.84
N LYS A 76 -0.15 -16.15 7.68
CA LYS A 76 -1.14 -15.06 7.62
C LYS A 76 -0.47 -13.76 8.06
N THR A 77 -0.50 -12.75 7.20
CA THR A 77 -0.03 -11.40 7.51
C THR A 77 -1.07 -10.36 7.09
N LYS A 78 -0.88 -9.11 7.55
CA LYS A 78 -1.67 -7.95 7.13
C LYS A 78 -1.75 -7.77 5.61
N LYS A 79 -0.70 -8.16 4.88
CA LYS A 79 -0.57 -7.88 3.43
C LYS A 79 -0.65 -9.13 2.57
N SER A 80 -0.58 -10.33 3.15
CA SER A 80 -0.55 -11.57 2.39
C SER A 80 -0.97 -12.80 3.19
N VAL A 81 -1.36 -13.86 2.49
CA VAL A 81 -1.53 -15.20 3.05
C VAL A 81 -1.01 -16.23 2.05
N THR A 82 -0.52 -17.36 2.55
CA THR A 82 -0.19 -18.52 1.70
C THR A 82 -1.32 -19.53 1.79
N ILE A 83 -1.90 -19.87 0.64
CA ILE A 83 -2.89 -20.93 0.49
C ILE A 83 -2.16 -22.23 0.15
N VAL A 84 -2.52 -23.31 0.85
CA VAL A 84 -2.03 -24.67 0.60
C VAL A 84 -3.22 -25.52 0.18
N ALA A 85 -3.18 -26.09 -1.03
CA ALA A 85 -4.20 -27.02 -1.51
C ALA A 85 -4.01 -28.40 -0.87
N LYS A 86 -5.02 -28.90 -0.16
CA LYS A 86 -4.98 -30.20 0.53
C LYS A 86 -5.76 -31.28 -0.19
N LYS A 87 -6.96 -30.94 -0.68
CA LYS A 87 -7.86 -31.87 -1.35
C LYS A 87 -8.47 -31.21 -2.59
N PRO A 88 -8.83 -31.99 -3.62
CA PRO A 88 -9.56 -31.46 -4.77
C PRO A 88 -10.91 -30.89 -4.31
N GLY A 89 -11.26 -29.71 -4.83
CA GLY A 89 -12.52 -29.06 -4.52
C GLY A 89 -12.48 -27.54 -4.68
N LYS A 90 -13.65 -26.91 -4.55
CA LYS A 90 -13.79 -25.45 -4.57
C LYS A 90 -13.92 -24.91 -3.15
N THR A 91 -13.18 -23.86 -2.85
CA THR A 91 -13.27 -23.13 -1.57
C THR A 91 -13.12 -21.63 -1.79
N THR A 92 -13.69 -20.85 -0.89
CA THR A 92 -13.60 -19.40 -0.89
C THR A 92 -12.75 -18.96 0.29
N VAL A 93 -11.74 -18.14 -0.01
CA VAL A 93 -10.90 -17.50 1.00
C VAL A 93 -11.34 -16.04 1.12
N THR A 94 -11.59 -15.61 2.35
CA THR A 94 -11.94 -14.24 2.70
C THR A 94 -10.82 -13.62 3.55
N CYS A 95 -10.68 -12.30 3.49
CA CYS A 95 -9.63 -11.53 4.15
C CYS A 95 -10.21 -10.35 4.92
#